data_AF-K1QLH5-F1
#
_entry.id   AF-K1QLH5-F1
#
_cell.length_a   1.000
_cell.length_b   1.000
_cell.length_c   1.000
_cell.angle_alpha   90.00
_cell.angle_beta   90.00
_cell.angle_gamma   90.00
#
_symmetry.space_group_name_H-M   'P 1'
#
loop_
_entity.id
_entity.type
_entity.pdbx_description
1 polymer ?
#
loop_
_entity_poly.entity_id
_entity_poly.type
_entity_poly.pdbx_seq_one_letter_code
_entity_poly.pdbx_strand_id
1 'polypeptide(L)'
;MEFLTEINRTIKKQIDEFRKSALLTLFEIFLMARQANWGNREASFFNISWVIKTMEEMRMTEGFVENVIDQMMKFIGPTRKDALMPQEAVTLYVQFSVLQTFLHYSPKISAFIRSHYLEEFKYFVQVPVVMKKLPQSYPICMITVTLIESVTNKVLDSGTSIFPKSPR
;
A
#
# COMPACT_ATOMS: atom_id res chain seq x y z
N MET A 1 -34.38 12.34 -13.18
CA MET A 1 -33.27 12.53 -12.24
C MET A 1 -32.94 11.26 -11.46
N GLU A 2 -33.92 10.54 -10.92
CA GLU A 2 -33.71 9.31 -10.13
C GLU A 2 -32.96 8.18 -10.88
N PHE A 3 -33.25 7.98 -12.17
CA PHE A 3 -32.56 7.01 -13.03
C PHE A 3 -31.04 7.29 -13.18
N LEU A 4 -30.65 8.56 -13.36
CA LEU A 4 -29.25 8.95 -13.46
C LEU A 4 -28.51 8.74 -12.12
N THR A 5 -29.20 8.98 -11.00
CA THR A 5 -28.65 8.71 -9.66
C THR A 5 -28.42 7.21 -9.44
N GLU A 6 -29.34 6.36 -9.90
CA GLU A 6 -29.20 4.89 -9.80
C GLU A 6 -28.05 4.36 -10.66
N ILE A 7 -27.93 4.83 -11.91
CA ILE A 7 -26.81 4.50 -12.78
C ILE A 7 -25.48 4.89 -12.12
N ASN A 8 -25.38 6.12 -11.62
CA ASN A 8 -24.17 6.60 -10.97
C ASN A 8 -23.80 5.78 -9.72
N ARG A 9 -24.80 5.34 -8.95
CA ARG A 9 -24.58 4.45 -7.79
C ARG A 9 -24.03 3.09 -8.23
N THR A 10 -24.63 2.50 -9.25
CA THR A 10 -24.21 1.20 -9.79
C THR A 10 -22.79 1.24 -10.35
N ILE A 11 -22.46 2.28 -11.13
CA ILE A 11 -21.11 2.48 -11.68
C ILE A 11 -20.08 2.61 -10.55
N LYS A 12 -20.36 3.43 -9.53
CA LYS A 12 -19.46 3.58 -8.38
C LYS A 12 -19.22 2.26 -7.66
N LYS A 13 -20.27 1.49 -7.41
CA LYS A 13 -20.17 0.17 -6.77
C LYS A 13 -19.29 -0.78 -7.59
N GLN A 14 -19.50 -0.87 -8.90
CA GLN A 14 -18.70 -1.73 -9.78
C GLN A 14 -17.22 -1.31 -9.82
N ILE A 15 -16.94 0.00 -9.87
CA ILE A 15 -15.57 0.51 -9.81
C ILE A 15 -14.90 0.14 -8.49
N ASP A 16 -15.60 0.24 -7.36
CA ASP A 16 -15.04 -0.12 -6.05
C ASP A 16 -14.77 -1.63 -5.94
N GLU A 17 -15.67 -2.47 -6.46
CA GLU A 17 -15.47 -3.93 -6.52
C GLU A 17 -14.29 -4.31 -7.43
N PHE A 18 -14.17 -3.66 -8.59
CA PHE A 18 -13.04 -3.85 -9.49
C PHE A 18 -11.72 -3.44 -8.84
N ARG A 19 -11.68 -2.28 -8.17
CA ARG A 19 -10.48 -1.79 -7.45
C ARG A 19 -10.06 -2.74 -6.34
N LYS A 20 -11.01 -3.23 -5.54
CA LYS A 20 -10.74 -4.24 -4.49
C LYS A 20 -10.15 -5.52 -5.11
N SER A 21 -10.74 -5.98 -6.21
CA SER A 21 -10.26 -7.19 -6.90
C SER A 21 -8.86 -6.99 -7.47
N ALA A 22 -8.59 -5.85 -8.10
CA ALA A 22 -7.27 -5.50 -8.62
C ALA A 22 -6.19 -5.43 -7.52
N LEU A 23 -6.54 -4.80 -6.38
CA LEU A 23 -5.66 -4.73 -5.22
C LEU A 23 -5.32 -6.12 -4.66
N LEU A 24 -6.33 -6.97 -4.45
CA LEU A 24 -6.14 -8.33 -3.95
C LEU A 24 -5.32 -9.18 -4.93
N THR A 25 -5.62 -9.08 -6.22
CA THR A 25 -4.88 -9.78 -7.29
C THR A 25 -3.41 -9.37 -7.28
N LEU A 26 -3.11 -8.07 -7.20
CA LEU A 26 -1.73 -7.59 -7.15
C LEU A 26 -1.00 -8.06 -5.89
N PHE A 27 -1.68 -8.03 -4.74
CA PHE A 27 -1.14 -8.55 -3.49
C PHE A 27 -0.78 -10.03 -3.60
N GLU A 28 -1.66 -10.86 -4.15
CA GLU A 28 -1.40 -12.28 -4.37
C GLU A 28 -0.24 -12.51 -5.35
N ILE A 29 -0.18 -11.74 -6.44
CA ILE A 29 0.95 -11.73 -7.40
C ILE A 29 2.27 -11.43 -6.67
N PHE A 30 2.29 -10.42 -5.80
CA PHE A 30 3.47 -10.09 -5.01
C PHE A 30 3.86 -11.20 -4.03
N LEU A 31 2.89 -11.84 -3.38
CA LEU A 31 3.17 -12.99 -2.50
C LEU A 31 3.79 -14.16 -3.28
N MET A 32 3.21 -14.53 -4.41
CA MET A 32 3.71 -15.61 -5.26
C MET A 32 5.11 -15.31 -5.79
N ALA A 33 5.34 -14.08 -6.28
CA ALA A 33 6.63 -13.65 -6.81
C ALA A 33 7.74 -13.60 -5.73
N ARG A 34 7.38 -13.28 -4.48
CA ARG A 34 8.31 -13.34 -3.34
C ARG A 34 8.64 -14.77 -2.93
N GLN A 35 7.67 -15.68 -2.96
CA GLN A 35 7.90 -17.10 -2.67
C GLN A 35 8.74 -17.77 -3.75
N ALA A 36 8.50 -17.46 -5.03
CA ALA A 36 9.29 -17.97 -6.15
C ALA A 36 10.79 -17.59 -6.03
N ASN A 37 11.08 -16.39 -5.53
CA ASN A 37 12.45 -15.94 -5.24
C ASN A 37 13.18 -16.78 -4.19
N TRP A 38 12.47 -17.47 -3.30
CA TRP A 38 13.07 -18.34 -2.30
C TRP A 38 13.30 -19.77 -2.83
N GLY A 39 12.55 -20.20 -3.85
CA GLY A 39 12.49 -21.59 -4.29
C GLY A 39 13.46 -22.02 -5.39
N ASN A 40 14.04 -21.10 -6.18
CA ASN A 40 15.01 -21.46 -7.23
C ASN A 40 15.76 -20.23 -7.76
N ARG A 41 17.07 -20.10 -7.46
CA ARG A 41 17.88 -18.94 -7.89
C ARG A 41 18.24 -18.92 -9.37
N GLU A 42 18.13 -20.05 -10.08
CA GLU A 42 18.71 -20.18 -11.43
C GLU A 42 17.70 -20.17 -12.59
N ALA A 43 16.37 -20.17 -12.35
CA ALA A 43 15.41 -20.30 -13.45
C ALA A 43 14.00 -19.69 -13.25
N SER A 44 13.76 -18.80 -12.27
CA SER A 44 12.41 -18.25 -12.08
C SER A 44 12.13 -17.07 -13.03
N PHE A 45 11.42 -17.32 -14.14
CA PHE A 45 10.88 -16.29 -15.04
C PHE A 45 9.95 -15.30 -14.30
N PHE A 46 9.28 -15.78 -13.24
CA PHE A 46 8.35 -15.00 -12.43
C PHE A 46 8.93 -14.71 -11.04
N ASN A 47 9.62 -13.58 -10.91
CA ASN A 47 10.16 -13.07 -9.64
C ASN A 47 9.69 -11.65 -9.34
N ILE A 48 9.90 -11.19 -8.10
CA ILE A 48 9.42 -9.87 -7.67
C ILE A 48 10.01 -8.72 -8.51
N SER A 49 11.27 -8.82 -8.94
CA SER A 49 11.93 -7.79 -9.74
C SER A 49 11.29 -7.69 -11.12
N TRP A 50 10.93 -8.82 -11.74
CA TRP A 50 10.21 -8.84 -13.01
C TRP A 50 8.82 -8.21 -12.86
N VAL A 51 8.04 -8.63 -11.86
CA VAL A 51 6.70 -8.07 -11.62
C VAL A 51 6.79 -6.56 -11.42
N ILE A 52 7.73 -6.09 -10.59
CA ILE A 52 7.87 -4.65 -10.31
C ILE A 52 8.27 -3.88 -11.56
N LYS A 53 9.19 -4.40 -12.37
CA LYS A 53 9.55 -3.78 -13.65
C LYS A 53 8.34 -3.67 -14.58
N THR A 54 7.55 -4.74 -14.70
CA THR A 54 6.30 -4.72 -15.47
C THR A 54 5.33 -3.65 -14.96
N MET A 55 5.17 -3.52 -13.64
CA MET A 55 4.34 -2.47 -13.05
C MET A 55 4.90 -1.07 -13.34
N GLU A 56 6.21 -0.84 -13.30
CA GLU A 56 6.80 0.48 -13.57
C GLU A 56 6.60 0.97 -15.02
N GLU A 57 6.54 0.02 -15.96
CA GLU A 57 6.29 0.27 -17.39
C GLU A 57 4.82 0.63 -17.68
N MET A 58 3.89 0.24 -16.80
CA MET A 58 2.47 0.57 -16.92
C MET A 58 2.22 2.03 -16.50
N ARG A 59 1.64 2.82 -17.41
CA ARG A 59 1.29 4.24 -17.17
C ARG A 59 0.34 4.46 -15.98
N MET A 60 -0.45 3.45 -15.64
CA MET A 60 -1.51 3.56 -14.63
C MET A 60 -1.03 3.25 -13.20
N THR A 61 0.23 2.86 -13.01
CA THR A 61 0.72 2.37 -11.71
C THR A 61 0.74 3.46 -10.64
N GLU A 62 1.17 4.66 -10.98
CA GLU A 62 1.15 5.80 -10.03
C GLU A 62 -0.30 6.13 -9.63
N GLY A 63 -1.22 6.22 -10.59
CA GLY A 63 -2.64 6.43 -10.31
C GLY A 63 -3.27 5.29 -9.51
N PHE A 64 -2.85 4.04 -9.71
CA PHE A 64 -3.26 2.92 -8.86
C PHE A 64 -2.78 3.11 -7.41
N VAL A 65 -1.50 3.46 -7.22
CA VAL A 65 -0.90 3.70 -5.90
C VAL A 65 -1.57 4.87 -5.18
N GLU A 66 -1.83 5.97 -5.89
CA GLU A 66 -2.62 7.10 -5.40
C GLU A 66 -4.00 6.65 -4.88
N ASN A 67 -4.75 5.89 -5.69
CA ASN A 67 -6.06 5.37 -5.27
C ASN A 67 -5.95 4.46 -4.03
N VAL A 68 -4.88 3.67 -3.90
CA VAL A 68 -4.63 2.83 -2.73
C VAL A 68 -4.39 3.70 -1.50
N ILE A 69 -3.51 4.69 -1.59
CA ILE A 69 -3.20 5.61 -0.48
C ILE A 69 -4.46 6.39 -0.06
N ASP A 70 -5.23 6.94 -1.00
CA ASP A 70 -6.47 7.65 -0.70
C ASP A 70 -7.48 6.79 0.05
N GLN A 71 -7.58 5.50 -0.30
CA GLN A 71 -8.42 4.56 0.42
C GLN A 71 -7.88 4.26 1.82
N MET A 72 -6.57 4.09 1.97
CA MET A 72 -5.94 3.89 3.28
C MET A 72 -6.21 5.08 4.21
N MET A 73 -6.08 6.31 3.69
CA MET A 73 -6.31 7.55 4.44
C MET A 73 -7.74 7.65 4.98
N LYS A 74 -8.73 7.06 4.30
CA LYS A 74 -10.12 6.97 4.82
C LYS A 74 -10.24 6.08 6.05
N PHE A 75 -9.40 5.06 6.19
CA PHE A 75 -9.41 4.16 7.35
C PHE A 75 -8.63 4.75 8.53
N ILE A 76 -7.47 5.34 8.28
CA ILE A 76 -6.53 5.79 9.32
C ILE A 76 -6.71 7.26 9.72
N GLY A 77 -7.20 8.10 8.82
CA GLY A 77 -7.37 9.53 9.05
C GLY A 77 -8.37 9.86 10.16
N PRO A 78 -8.49 11.14 10.55
CA PRO A 78 -9.41 11.55 11.61
C PRO A 78 -10.87 11.33 11.17
N THR A 79 -11.47 10.23 11.62
CA THR A 79 -12.86 9.85 11.34
C THR A 79 -13.61 9.61 12.64
N ARG A 80 -14.93 9.79 12.64
CA ARG A 80 -15.80 9.46 13.78
C ARG A 80 -15.87 7.96 14.12
N LYS A 81 -15.34 7.10 13.25
CA LYS A 81 -15.32 5.65 13.45
C LYS A 81 -14.18 5.27 14.40
N ASP A 82 -14.56 4.70 15.54
CA ASP A 82 -13.62 4.32 16.61
C ASP A 82 -12.86 3.03 16.31
N ALA A 83 -13.45 2.09 15.56
CA ALA A 83 -12.85 0.81 15.23
C ALA A 83 -13.18 0.35 13.81
N LEU A 84 -12.20 -0.25 13.14
CA LEU A 84 -12.35 -0.88 11.82
C LEU A 84 -13.11 -2.19 11.94
N MET A 85 -13.94 -2.49 10.93
CA MET A 85 -14.55 -3.79 10.74
C MET A 85 -13.49 -4.82 10.32
N PRO A 86 -13.72 -6.14 10.51
CA PRO A 86 -12.72 -7.15 10.16
C PRO A 86 -12.26 -7.07 8.70
N GLN A 87 -13.20 -6.83 7.77
CA GLN A 87 -12.89 -6.70 6.34
C GLN A 87 -12.05 -5.45 6.04
N GLU A 88 -12.27 -4.34 6.76
CA GLU A 88 -11.49 -3.11 6.60
C GLU A 88 -10.08 -3.29 7.17
N ALA A 89 -9.94 -3.99 8.30
CA ALA A 89 -8.64 -4.35 8.86
C ALA A 89 -7.81 -5.19 7.88
N VAL A 90 -8.43 -6.21 7.26
CA VAL A 90 -7.77 -7.02 6.21
C VAL A 90 -7.42 -6.17 5.00
N THR A 91 -8.33 -5.28 4.56
CA THR A 91 -8.07 -4.38 3.44
C THR A 91 -6.87 -3.48 3.73
N LEU A 92 -6.79 -2.91 4.93
CA LEU A 92 -5.69 -2.05 5.36
C LEU A 92 -4.36 -2.81 5.33
N TYR A 93 -4.33 -4.04 5.86
CA TYR A 93 -3.16 -4.92 5.80
C TYR A 93 -2.69 -5.17 4.36
N VAL A 94 -3.61 -5.49 3.45
CA VAL A 94 -3.31 -5.71 2.03
C VAL A 94 -2.74 -4.45 1.39
N GLN A 95 -3.36 -3.29 1.61
CA GLN A 95 -2.93 -2.01 1.05
C GLN A 95 -1.49 -1.67 1.50
N PHE A 96 -1.21 -1.76 2.80
CA PHE A 96 0.13 -1.51 3.32
C PHE A 96 1.15 -2.55 2.81
N SER A 97 0.74 -3.81 2.58
CA SER A 97 1.64 -4.84 2.05
C SER A 97 2.05 -4.55 0.60
N VAL A 98 1.10 -4.07 -0.20
CA VAL A 98 1.35 -3.61 -1.58
C VAL A 98 2.28 -2.40 -1.58
N LEU A 99 2.02 -1.39 -0.72
CA LEU A 99 2.92 -0.24 -0.60
C LEU A 99 4.32 -0.63 -0.14
N GLN A 100 4.45 -1.52 0.84
CA GLN A 100 5.75 -2.00 1.31
C GLN A 100 6.55 -2.63 0.17
N THR A 101 5.89 -3.42 -0.68
CA THR A 101 6.52 -4.05 -1.83
C THR A 101 7.02 -2.99 -2.83
N PHE A 102 6.20 -2.01 -3.19
CA PHE A 102 6.64 -0.91 -4.05
C PHE A 102 7.80 -0.10 -3.43
N LEU A 103 7.70 0.25 -2.15
CA LEU A 103 8.75 1.00 -1.45
C LEU A 103 10.09 0.25 -1.35
N HIS A 104 10.05 -1.08 -1.39
CA HIS A 104 11.26 -1.90 -1.33
C HIS A 104 11.89 -2.12 -2.70
N TYR A 105 11.07 -2.38 -3.73
CA TYR A 105 11.56 -2.87 -5.02
C TYR A 105 11.47 -1.85 -6.16
N SER A 106 10.66 -0.80 -6.05
CA SER A 106 10.47 0.22 -7.09
C SER A 106 11.00 1.58 -6.64
N PRO A 107 12.21 1.99 -7.08
CA PRO A 107 12.72 3.33 -6.82
C PRO A 107 11.81 4.43 -7.38
N LYS A 108 11.20 4.19 -8.55
CA LYS A 108 10.29 5.13 -9.21
C LYS A 108 9.04 5.38 -8.36
N ILE A 109 8.34 4.33 -7.97
CA ILE A 109 7.13 4.46 -7.15
C ILE A 109 7.46 4.93 -5.73
N SER A 110 8.60 4.51 -5.17
CA SER A 110 9.06 5.03 -3.87
C SER A 110 9.29 6.54 -3.92
N ALA A 111 9.91 7.06 -4.97
CA ALA A 111 10.10 8.50 -5.17
C ALA A 111 8.75 9.21 -5.32
N PHE A 112 7.84 8.67 -6.12
CA PHE A 112 6.47 9.19 -6.28
C PHE A 112 5.72 9.29 -4.95
N ILE A 113 5.75 8.24 -4.12
CA ILE A 113 5.08 8.23 -2.81
C ILE A 113 5.67 9.31 -1.91
N ARG A 114 7.01 9.41 -1.84
CA ARG A 114 7.69 10.42 -1.02
C ARG A 114 7.47 11.85 -1.51
N SER A 115 7.35 12.09 -2.81
CA SER A 115 7.15 13.45 -3.32
C SER A 115 5.72 13.96 -3.13
N HIS A 116 4.73 13.07 -3.11
CA HIS A 116 3.31 13.44 -3.08
C HIS A 116 2.62 13.20 -1.74
N TYR A 117 3.09 12.25 -0.92
CA TYR A 117 2.37 11.80 0.28
C TYR A 117 3.18 11.88 1.58
N LEU A 118 4.38 12.47 1.58
CA LEU A 118 5.23 12.54 2.77
C LEU A 118 4.51 13.14 3.97
N GLU A 119 3.80 14.25 3.77
CA GLU A 119 3.13 14.95 4.86
C GLU A 119 1.91 14.17 5.37
N GLU A 120 1.17 13.50 4.50
CA GLU A 120 0.07 12.61 4.87
C GLU A 120 0.57 11.46 5.74
N PHE A 121 1.70 10.83 5.36
CA PHE A 121 2.33 9.81 6.17
C PHE A 121 2.79 10.35 7.53
N LYS A 122 3.40 11.54 7.55
CA LYS A 122 3.90 12.18 8.76
C LYS A 122 2.79 12.57 9.74
N TYR A 123 1.67 13.10 9.24
CA TYR A 123 0.63 13.67 10.09
C TYR A 123 -0.55 12.74 10.34
N PHE A 124 -0.94 11.90 9.38
CA PHE A 124 -2.13 11.05 9.48
C PHE A 124 -1.82 9.59 9.85
N VAL A 125 -0.64 9.08 9.50
CA VAL A 125 -0.27 7.68 9.80
C VAL A 125 0.40 7.58 11.18
N GLN A 126 -0.36 7.90 12.22
CA GLN A 126 0.10 7.80 13.60
C GLN A 126 -0.22 6.41 14.16
N VAL A 127 0.82 5.60 14.37
CA VAL A 127 0.69 4.22 14.87
C VAL A 127 -0.20 4.10 16.12
N PRO A 128 -0.09 4.97 17.14
CA PRO A 128 -0.97 4.90 18.31
C PRO A 128 -2.45 5.13 17.96
N VAL A 129 -2.74 5.97 16.97
CA VAL A 129 -4.11 6.23 16.49
C VAL A 129 -4.63 5.02 15.73
N VAL A 130 -3.81 4.42 14.87
CA VAL A 130 -4.19 3.23 14.12
C VAL A 130 -4.43 2.03 15.04
N MET A 131 -3.59 1.84 16.07
CA MET A 131 -3.79 0.80 17.09
C MET A 131 -5.12 0.93 17.82
N LYS A 132 -5.61 2.15 18.08
CA LYS A 132 -6.95 2.36 18.67
C LYS A 132 -8.06 1.92 17.72
N LYS A 133 -7.86 2.13 16.42
CA LYS A 133 -8.82 1.73 15.37
C LYS A 133 -8.77 0.25 15.02
N LEU A 134 -7.71 -0.46 15.39
CA LEU A 134 -7.52 -1.87 15.06
C LEU A 134 -7.70 -2.72 16.34
N PRO A 135 -8.86 -3.38 16.51
CA PRO A 135 -9.11 -4.18 17.70
C PRO A 135 -8.04 -5.24 17.94
N GLN A 136 -7.51 -5.31 19.17
CA GLN A 136 -6.51 -6.31 19.55
C GLN A 136 -7.01 -7.76 19.46
N SER A 137 -8.34 -7.96 19.42
CA SER A 137 -8.96 -9.26 19.19
C SER A 137 -8.78 -9.78 17.76
N TYR A 138 -8.37 -8.93 16.81
CA TYR A 138 -8.11 -9.38 15.43
C TYR A 138 -6.75 -10.07 15.35
N PRO A 139 -6.67 -11.31 14.79
CA PRO A 139 -5.41 -12.04 14.68
C PRO A 139 -4.34 -11.29 13.87
N ILE A 140 -4.76 -10.44 12.94
CA ILE A 140 -3.88 -9.64 12.09
C ILE A 140 -3.43 -8.33 12.74
N CYS A 141 -3.86 -8.01 13.97
CA CYS A 141 -3.62 -6.69 14.58
C CYS A 141 -2.13 -6.35 14.62
N MET A 142 -1.33 -7.19 15.30
CA MET A 142 0.09 -6.92 15.50
C MET A 142 0.88 -6.89 14.19
N ILE A 143 0.63 -7.85 13.28
CA ILE A 143 1.32 -7.88 11.99
C ILE A 143 0.99 -6.65 11.13
N THR A 144 -0.25 -6.16 11.20
CA THR A 144 -0.65 -4.94 10.50
C THR A 144 0.02 -3.72 11.10
N VAL A 145 0.07 -3.60 12.43
CA VAL A 145 0.73 -2.46 13.11
C VAL A 145 2.22 -2.40 12.76
N THR A 146 2.94 -3.52 12.85
CA THR A 146 4.37 -3.58 12.49
C THR A 146 4.60 -3.27 11.01
N LEU A 147 3.70 -3.71 10.13
CA LEU A 147 3.75 -3.39 8.71
C LEU A 147 3.57 -1.89 8.47
N ILE A 148 2.62 -1.26 9.18
CA ILE A 148 2.38 0.19 9.10
C ILE A 148 3.61 0.96 9.57
N GLU A 149 4.19 0.59 10.71
CA GLU A 149 5.44 1.17 11.21
C GLU A 149 6.57 1.06 10.16
N SER A 150 6.75 -0.12 9.58
CA SER A 150 7.77 -0.36 8.55
C SER A 150 7.58 0.53 7.32
N VAL A 151 6.35 0.64 6.82
CA VAL A 151 6.03 1.47 5.66
C VAL A 151 6.21 2.95 5.99
N THR A 152 5.68 3.42 7.12
CA THR A 152 5.81 4.81 7.56
C THR A 152 7.26 5.21 7.69
N ASN A 153 8.09 4.40 8.37
CA ASN A 153 9.52 4.66 8.48
C ASN A 153 10.17 4.72 7.09
N LYS A 154 9.85 3.80 6.18
CA LYS A 154 10.44 3.80 4.84
C LYS A 154 10.06 5.03 4.01
N VAL A 155 8.85 5.55 4.17
CA VAL A 155 8.40 6.79 3.51
C VAL A 155 9.09 8.01 4.12
N LEU A 156 9.12 8.09 5.46
CA LEU A 156 9.68 9.22 6.21
C LEU A 156 11.21 9.25 6.26
N ASP A 157 11.86 8.12 6.02
CA ASP A 157 13.31 8.05 5.82
C ASP A 157 13.64 8.81 4.52
N SER A 158 13.83 10.11 4.66
CA SER A 158 14.54 10.95 3.71
C SER A 158 15.94 10.37 3.65
N GLY A 159 16.22 9.54 2.65
CA GLY A 159 17.48 8.82 2.54
C GLY A 159 18.63 9.73 2.91
N THR A 160 19.26 9.47 4.07
CA THR A 160 20.59 9.99 4.34
C THR A 160 21.47 9.35 3.29
N SER A 161 21.57 10.05 2.17
CA SER A 161 22.67 9.94 1.25
C SER A 161 23.93 10.27 2.05
N ILE A 162 24.50 9.25 2.69
CA ILE A 162 25.88 9.26 3.15
C ILE A 162 26.72 9.21 1.87
N PHE A 163 26.83 10.33 1.18
CA PHE A 163 27.99 10.53 0.32
C PHE A 163 29.20 10.60 1.26
N PRO A 164 30.19 9.72 1.13
CA PRO A 164 31.44 9.93 1.85
C PRO A 164 32.01 11.27 1.37
N LYS A 165 32.26 12.18 2.32
CA LYS A 165 33.00 13.42 2.02
C LYS A 165 34.33 13.01 1.40
N SER A 166 34.62 13.51 0.20
CA SER A 166 35.92 13.37 -0.43
C SER A 166 37.00 13.81 0.57
N PRO A 167 38.07 13.03 0.78
CA PRO A 167 39.22 13.49 1.53
C PRO A 167 39.79 14.74 0.84
N ARG A 168 40.11 15.76 1.64
CA ARG A 168 40.96 16.87 1.24
C ARG A 168 42.42 16.44 1.31
#